data_AF-A0A662CNA6-F1
#
_entry.id   AF-A0A662CNA6-F1
#
_cell.length_a   1.000
_cell.length_b   1.000
_cell.length_c   1.000
_cell.angle_alpha   90.00
_cell.angle_beta   90.00
_cell.angle_gamma   90.00
#
_symmetry.space_group_name_H-M   'P 1'
#
loop_
_entity.id
_entity.type
_entity.pdbx_description
1 polymer ?
#
loop_
_entity_poly.entity_id
_entity_poly.type
_entity_poly.pdbx_seq_one_letter_code
_entity_poly.pdbx_strand_id
1 'polypeptide(L)'
;MEAVTSTNIKELKKLFSGKVRDVYEVDENRMLLVATDRISAFDVVFKEGIPGKGQVLTRISNKWFSMINQVPNHLISTHPQEELPFLANYPELEDRTVLVNRLKRLDVECVARGYLFGSAWRDYQAKGEVCGIKLPAGMKQAECLPRPIFTPATKAESGHDE
;
A
#
# COMPACT_ATOMS: atom_id res chain seq x y z
N MET A 1 -23.05 -2.72 7.64
CA MET A 1 -21.98 -3.72 7.42
C MET A 1 -20.96 -3.54 8.52
N GLU A 2 -20.50 -4.64 9.11
CA GLU A 2 -19.46 -4.62 10.14
C GLU A 2 -18.07 -4.44 9.50
N ALA A 3 -17.15 -3.78 10.20
CA ALA A 3 -15.79 -3.56 9.70
C ALA A 3 -14.96 -4.84 9.84
N VAL A 4 -14.32 -5.28 8.76
CA VAL A 4 -13.40 -6.42 8.80
C VAL A 4 -12.02 -5.93 9.27
N THR A 5 -11.79 -5.94 10.57
CA THR A 5 -10.53 -5.48 11.19
C THR A 5 -9.53 -6.60 11.44
N SER A 6 -9.98 -7.86 11.41
CA SER A 6 -9.13 -9.04 11.51
C SER A 6 -9.64 -10.11 10.54
N THR A 7 -8.75 -10.95 10.06
CA THR A 7 -9.08 -12.05 9.15
C THR A 7 -8.41 -13.33 9.63
N ASN A 8 -9.06 -14.46 9.36
CA ASN A 8 -8.54 -15.78 9.64
C ASN A 8 -9.05 -16.79 8.59
N ILE A 9 -8.19 -17.12 7.63
CA ILE A 9 -8.48 -18.13 6.59
C ILE A 9 -7.86 -19.44 7.03
N LYS A 10 -8.68 -20.42 7.43
CA LYS A 10 -8.22 -21.69 8.03
C LYS A 10 -7.30 -22.50 7.11
N GLU A 11 -7.55 -22.43 5.81
CA GLU A 11 -6.83 -23.17 4.77
C GLU A 11 -5.43 -22.59 4.50
N LEU A 12 -5.17 -21.34 4.89
CA LEU A 12 -3.93 -20.64 4.57
C LEU A 12 -3.16 -20.22 5.82
N LYS A 13 -1.84 -20.34 5.75
CA LYS A 13 -0.97 -19.82 6.81
C LYS A 13 -0.90 -18.30 6.72
N LYS A 14 -1.30 -17.61 7.79
CA LYS A 14 -1.13 -16.16 7.93
C LYS A 14 0.35 -15.85 8.15
N LEU A 15 0.97 -15.11 7.22
CA LEU A 15 2.38 -14.73 7.30
C LEU A 15 2.59 -13.54 8.22
N PHE A 16 1.81 -12.47 8.03
CA PHE A 16 1.83 -11.30 8.90
C PHE A 16 0.56 -10.46 8.78
N SER A 17 0.32 -9.63 9.80
CA SER A 17 -0.68 -8.56 9.81
C SER A 17 0.02 -7.21 9.85
N GLY A 18 -0.07 -6.44 8.78
CA GLY A 18 0.38 -5.05 8.76
C GLY A 18 -0.69 -4.09 9.28
N LYS A 19 -0.41 -2.78 9.23
CA LYS A 19 -1.36 -1.73 9.65
C LYS A 19 -2.75 -1.89 9.03
N VAL A 20 -2.81 -2.20 7.73
CA VAL A 20 -4.07 -2.25 6.97
C VAL A 20 -4.29 -3.52 6.12
N ARG A 21 -3.30 -4.40 6.00
CA ARG A 21 -3.42 -5.65 5.22
C ARG A 21 -3.02 -6.85 6.04
N ASP A 22 -3.70 -7.96 5.80
CA ASP A 22 -3.27 -9.29 6.22
C ASP A 22 -2.71 -10.03 5.01
N VAL A 23 -1.64 -10.79 5.21
CA VAL A 23 -0.96 -11.53 4.13
C VAL A 23 -0.93 -13.00 4.47
N TYR A 24 -1.37 -13.82 3.52
CA TYR A 24 -1.40 -15.27 3.64
C TYR A 24 -0.51 -15.92 2.59
N GLU A 25 0.12 -17.02 2.98
CA GLU A 25 0.86 -17.92 2.10
C GLU A 25 -0.13 -18.82 1.36
N VAL A 26 -0.10 -18.80 0.03
CA VAL A 26 -0.85 -19.74 -0.81
C VAL A 26 0.05 -20.92 -1.16
N ASP A 27 1.26 -20.62 -1.63
CA ASP A 27 2.34 -21.58 -1.83
C ASP A 27 3.71 -20.85 -1.82
N GLU A 28 4.77 -21.52 -2.26
CA GLU A 28 6.13 -20.98 -2.30
C GLU A 28 6.25 -19.72 -3.18
N ASN A 29 5.43 -19.61 -4.22
CA ASN A 29 5.51 -18.56 -5.24
C ASN A 29 4.34 -17.59 -5.21
N ARG A 30 3.29 -17.87 -4.44
CA ARG A 30 2.06 -17.06 -4.41
C ARG A 30 1.66 -16.67 -2.99
N MET A 31 1.09 -15.47 -2.89
CA MET A 31 0.52 -14.94 -1.65
C MET A 31 -0.89 -14.40 -1.91
N LEU A 32 -1.72 -14.44 -0.88
CA LEU A 32 -3.02 -13.80 -0.87
C LEU A 32 -2.92 -12.52 -0.03
N LEU A 33 -3.24 -11.37 -0.63
CA LEU A 33 -3.29 -10.10 0.08
C LEU A 33 -4.75 -9.75 0.40
N VAL A 34 -5.02 -9.47 1.68
CA VAL A 34 -6.36 -9.10 2.15
C VAL A 34 -6.32 -7.69 2.73
N ALA A 35 -7.03 -6.75 2.08
CA ALA A 35 -7.19 -5.39 2.57
C ALA A 35 -8.27 -5.32 3.66
N THR A 36 -7.85 -4.98 4.86
CA THR A 36 -8.77 -4.85 6.01
C THR A 36 -9.36 -3.45 6.08
N ASP A 37 -10.40 -3.32 6.90
CA ASP A 37 -11.05 -2.06 7.23
C ASP A 37 -10.30 -1.28 8.33
N ARG A 38 -9.18 -1.81 8.84
CA ARG A 38 -8.28 -1.10 9.77
C ARG A 38 -7.81 0.21 9.17
N ILE A 39 -7.64 1.21 10.02
CA ILE A 39 -7.08 2.52 9.67
C ILE A 39 -5.98 2.86 10.68
N SER A 40 -4.97 3.58 10.22
CA SER A 40 -3.89 4.08 11.08
C SER A 40 -3.62 5.55 10.82
N ALA A 41 -3.29 6.28 11.89
CA ALA A 41 -2.75 7.63 11.82
C ALA A 41 -1.66 7.78 12.89
N PHE A 42 -0.61 8.56 12.60
CA PHE A 42 0.54 8.74 13.49
C PHE A 42 1.13 7.41 13.99
N ASP A 43 1.26 6.45 13.06
CA ASP A 43 1.74 5.08 13.30
C ASP A 43 0.95 4.23 14.31
N VAL A 44 -0.21 4.70 14.75
CA VAL A 44 -1.14 3.95 15.60
C VAL A 44 -2.28 3.39 14.75
N VAL A 45 -2.55 2.09 14.89
CA VAL A 45 -3.74 1.44 14.31
C VAL A 45 -4.90 1.63 15.27
N PHE A 46 -6.02 2.16 14.78
CA PHE A 46 -7.20 2.38 15.60
C PHE A 46 -7.95 1.08 15.89
N LYS A 47 -8.68 1.05 17.00
CA LYS A 47 -9.47 -0.11 17.42
C LYS A 47 -10.64 -0.34 16.47
N GLU A 48 -11.31 0.75 16.08
CA GLU A 48 -12.43 0.74 15.14
C GLU A 48 -11.92 0.77 13.69
N GLY A 49 -12.59 0.02 12.81
CA GLY A 49 -12.36 0.06 11.38
C GLY A 49 -13.35 0.97 10.64
N ILE A 50 -13.06 1.26 9.37
CA ILE A 50 -13.98 1.94 8.46
C ILE A 50 -14.62 0.88 7.56
N PRO A 51 -15.91 0.50 7.77
CA PRO A 51 -16.56 -0.54 6.97
C PRO A 51 -16.42 -0.30 5.47
N GLY A 52 -15.99 -1.31 4.73
CA GLY A 52 -15.86 -1.26 3.26
C GLY A 52 -14.60 -0.55 2.74
N LYS A 53 -13.76 0.05 3.62
CA LYS A 53 -12.50 0.67 3.22
C LYS A 53 -11.59 -0.30 2.47
N GLY A 54 -11.46 -1.54 2.95
CA GLY A 54 -10.62 -2.56 2.33
C GLY A 54 -11.02 -2.86 0.89
N GLN A 55 -12.33 -2.91 0.63
CA GLN A 55 -12.88 -3.15 -0.71
C GLN A 55 -12.60 -1.97 -1.64
N VAL A 56 -12.86 -0.74 -1.19
CA VAL A 56 -12.61 0.47 -1.98
C VAL A 56 -11.13 0.59 -2.36
N LEU A 57 -10.21 0.38 -1.41
CA LEU A 57 -8.77 0.47 -1.68
C LEU A 57 -8.28 -0.63 -2.62
N THR A 58 -8.86 -1.83 -2.54
CA THR A 58 -8.55 -2.94 -3.45
C THR A 58 -9.01 -2.61 -4.87
N ARG A 59 -10.25 -2.13 -5.04
CA ARG A 59 -10.77 -1.69 -6.35
C ARG A 59 -9.95 -0.57 -6.98
N ILE A 60 -9.54 0.42 -6.17
CA ILE A 60 -8.64 1.50 -6.63
C ILE A 60 -7.29 0.93 -7.11
N SER A 61 -6.69 0.03 -6.33
CA SER A 61 -5.42 -0.60 -6.69
C SER A 61 -5.53 -1.42 -7.97
N ASN A 62 -6.58 -2.23 -8.10
CA ASN A 62 -6.86 -3.03 -9.29
C ASN A 62 -7.04 -2.15 -10.53
N LYS A 63 -7.71 -1.00 -10.40
CA LYS A 63 -7.82 -0.02 -11.50
C LYS A 63 -6.46 0.53 -11.91
N TRP A 64 -5.59 0.86 -10.95
CA TRP A 64 -4.23 1.33 -11.27
C TRP A 64 -3.38 0.26 -11.95
N PHE A 65 -3.43 -1.00 -11.48
CA PHE A 65 -2.73 -2.11 -12.16
C PHE A 65 -3.23 -2.29 -13.61
N SER A 66 -4.54 -2.16 -13.85
CA SER A 66 -5.11 -2.19 -15.20
C SER A 66 -4.65 -1.01 -16.06
N MET A 67 -4.50 0.18 -15.49
CA MET A 67 -4.08 1.38 -16.23
C MET A 67 -2.57 1.41 -16.53
N ILE A 68 -1.75 0.82 -15.66
CA ILE A 68 -0.29 0.79 -15.76
C ILE A 68 0.17 -0.63 -16.12
N ASN A 69 -0.44 -1.21 -17.16
CA ASN A 69 -0.20 -2.60 -17.56
C ASN A 69 1.11 -2.82 -18.34
N GLN A 70 1.80 -1.75 -18.71
CA GLN A 70 3.11 -1.79 -19.37
C GLN A 70 4.26 -2.08 -18.40
N VAL A 71 4.02 -1.93 -17.09
CA VAL A 71 5.01 -2.25 -16.05
C VAL A 71 4.65 -3.60 -15.44
N PRO A 72 5.58 -4.59 -15.46
CA PRO A 72 5.36 -5.85 -14.76
C PRO A 72 5.04 -5.60 -13.29
N ASN A 73 4.02 -6.29 -12.79
CA ASN A 73 3.58 -6.16 -11.41
C ASN A 73 3.29 -7.55 -10.84
N HIS A 74 3.07 -7.61 -9.52
CA HIS A 74 2.89 -8.88 -8.83
C HIS A 74 1.49 -9.48 -8.96
N LEU A 75 0.50 -8.80 -9.54
CA LEU A 75 -0.89 -9.23 -9.55
C LEU A 75 -1.06 -10.46 -10.45
N ILE A 76 -1.63 -11.53 -9.89
CA ILE A 76 -2.02 -12.74 -10.64
C ILE A 76 -3.51 -12.66 -10.97
N SER A 77 -4.34 -12.41 -9.95
CA SER A 77 -5.80 -12.36 -10.12
C SER A 77 -6.46 -11.39 -9.15
N THR A 78 -7.46 -10.67 -9.65
CA THR A 78 -8.42 -9.86 -8.85
C THR A 78 -9.64 -10.66 -8.41
N HIS A 79 -9.78 -11.90 -8.87
CA HIS A 79 -10.84 -12.85 -8.54
C HIS A 79 -10.22 -14.15 -8.00
N PRO A 80 -9.50 -14.07 -6.86
CA PRO A 80 -8.74 -15.20 -6.34
C PRO A 80 -9.61 -16.43 -6.04
N GLN A 81 -10.91 -16.27 -5.83
CA GLN A 81 -11.86 -17.36 -5.62
C GLN A 81 -11.97 -18.34 -6.80
N GLU A 82 -11.64 -17.90 -8.02
CA GLU A 82 -11.64 -18.78 -9.20
C GLU A 82 -10.50 -19.81 -9.12
N GLU A 83 -9.37 -19.44 -8.52
CA GLU A 83 -8.21 -20.33 -8.28
C GLU A 83 -8.25 -20.98 -6.90
N LEU A 84 -8.90 -20.34 -5.92
CA LEU A 84 -8.97 -20.75 -4.51
C LEU A 84 -10.45 -20.87 -4.07
N PRO A 85 -11.17 -21.94 -4.46
CA PRO A 85 -12.61 -22.05 -4.23
C PRO A 85 -13.03 -22.01 -2.76
N PHE A 86 -12.15 -22.38 -1.82
CA PHE A 86 -12.44 -22.30 -0.38
C PHE A 86 -12.69 -20.87 0.10
N LEU A 87 -12.30 -19.84 -0.67
CA LEU A 87 -12.63 -18.44 -0.36
C LEU A 87 -14.14 -18.17 -0.36
N ALA A 88 -14.95 -19.02 -1.00
CA ALA A 88 -16.41 -18.95 -0.92
C ALA A 88 -16.95 -19.13 0.51
N ASN A 89 -16.17 -19.73 1.42
CA ASN A 89 -16.52 -19.86 2.84
C ASN A 89 -16.31 -18.55 3.64
N TYR A 90 -15.74 -17.52 3.01
CA TYR A 90 -15.35 -16.25 3.63
C TYR A 90 -15.94 -15.05 2.85
N PRO A 91 -17.27 -14.88 2.83
CA PRO A 91 -17.93 -13.82 2.05
C PRO A 91 -17.48 -12.41 2.43
N GLU A 92 -17.01 -12.20 3.66
CA GLU A 92 -16.46 -10.92 4.11
C GLU A 92 -15.16 -10.52 3.37
N LEU A 93 -14.49 -11.48 2.71
CA LEU A 93 -13.25 -11.28 1.96
C LEU A 93 -13.47 -10.92 0.48
N GLU A 94 -14.72 -10.92 0.02
CA GLU A 94 -15.09 -10.50 -1.32
C GLU A 94 -14.68 -9.03 -1.57
N ASP A 95 -14.16 -8.77 -2.78
CA ASP A 95 -13.70 -7.47 -3.27
C ASP A 95 -12.57 -6.79 -2.48
N ARG A 96 -12.01 -7.45 -1.47
CA ARG A 96 -10.87 -6.94 -0.69
C ARG A 96 -9.62 -7.82 -0.76
N THR A 97 -9.63 -8.80 -1.66
CA THR A 97 -8.61 -9.84 -1.73
C THR A 97 -8.03 -9.96 -3.14
N VAL A 98 -6.71 -10.11 -3.25
CA VAL A 98 -6.02 -10.34 -4.52
C VAL A 98 -4.98 -11.45 -4.38
N LEU A 99 -4.81 -12.25 -5.44
CA LEU A 99 -3.74 -13.23 -5.55
C LEU A 99 -2.52 -12.57 -6.22
N VAL A 100 -1.34 -12.73 -5.62
CA VAL A 100 -0.11 -12.11 -6.11
C VAL A 100 1.07 -13.07 -6.12
N ASN A 101 2.05 -12.79 -6.97
CA ASN A 101 3.36 -13.43 -6.91
C ASN A 101 4.11 -13.01 -5.64
N ARG A 102 4.77 -13.97 -4.99
CA ARG A 102 5.77 -13.72 -3.97
C ARG A 102 7.02 -13.17 -4.63
N LEU A 103 7.44 -11.98 -4.21
CA LEU A 103 8.62 -11.30 -4.74
C LEU A 103 9.61 -10.97 -3.63
N LYS A 104 10.89 -10.92 -3.98
CA LYS A 104 11.92 -10.31 -3.13
C LYS A 104 11.78 -8.80 -3.22
N ARG A 105 11.38 -8.15 -2.13
CA ARG A 105 11.31 -6.68 -2.07
C ARG A 105 12.70 -6.06 -2.13
N LEU A 106 12.77 -4.87 -2.74
CA LEU A 106 13.84 -3.93 -2.48
C LEU A 106 13.40 -3.08 -1.29
N ASP A 107 14.26 -2.90 -0.29
CA ASP A 107 13.95 -2.12 0.91
C ASP A 107 14.13 -0.61 0.69
N VAL A 108 13.47 -0.11 -0.36
CA VAL A 108 13.44 1.29 -0.77
C VAL A 108 12.00 1.69 -1.03
N GLU A 109 11.58 2.83 -0.47
CA GLU A 109 10.29 3.44 -0.79
C GLU A 109 10.44 4.34 -2.02
N CYS A 110 9.82 3.93 -3.12
CA CYS A 110 9.85 4.68 -4.37
C CYS A 110 8.81 5.81 -4.39
N VAL A 111 9.14 6.98 -3.81
CA VAL A 111 8.21 8.12 -3.73
C VAL A 111 8.39 9.07 -4.92
N ALA A 112 7.30 9.33 -5.64
CA ALA A 112 7.23 10.39 -6.65
C ALA A 112 6.43 11.59 -6.10
N ARG A 113 6.95 12.80 -6.27
CA ARG A 113 6.31 14.04 -5.80
C ARG A 113 6.03 14.96 -6.97
N GLY A 114 4.76 15.34 -7.14
CA GLY A 114 4.34 16.42 -8.05
C GLY A 114 4.10 17.76 -7.36
N TYR A 115 3.97 17.75 -6.03
CA TYR A 115 3.70 18.94 -5.21
C TYR A 115 4.62 18.97 -3.99
N LEU A 116 4.99 20.17 -3.56
CA LEU A 116 5.88 20.40 -2.44
C LEU A 116 5.12 20.39 -1.10
N PHE A 117 4.99 19.22 -0.49
CA PHE A 117 4.24 19.04 0.75
C PHE A 117 4.86 17.98 1.68
N GLY A 118 4.43 17.95 2.94
CA GLY A 118 4.89 16.95 3.93
C GLY A 118 6.37 17.12 4.28
N SER A 119 7.10 16.01 4.39
CA SER A 119 8.54 16.01 4.68
C SER A 119 9.35 16.83 3.65
N ALA A 120 8.98 16.75 2.37
CA ALA A 120 9.64 17.52 1.31
C ALA A 120 9.54 19.05 1.52
N TRP A 121 8.43 19.55 2.08
CA TRP A 121 8.31 20.97 2.42
C TRP A 121 9.28 21.35 3.55
N ARG A 122 9.41 20.51 4.58
CA ARG A 122 10.34 20.75 5.70
C ARG A 122 11.80 20.79 5.22
N ASP A 123 12.19 19.85 4.36
CA ASP A 123 13.54 19.80 3.78
C ASP A 123 13.83 21.03 2.93
N TYR A 124 12.88 21.42 2.08
CA TYR A 124 13.00 22.63 1.27
C TYR A 124 13.13 23.90 2.12
N GLN A 125 12.33 24.04 3.19
CA GLN A 125 12.46 25.19 4.10
C GLN A 125 13.84 25.25 4.76
N ALA A 126 14.44 24.09 5.08
CA ALA A 126 15.72 24.03 5.75
C ALA A 126 16.91 24.27 4.79
N LYS A 127 16.85 23.75 3.57
CA LYS A 127 18.03 23.67 2.67
C LYS A 127 17.79 24.16 1.24
N GLY A 128 16.55 24.46 0.86
CA GLY A 128 16.18 24.79 -0.53
C GLY A 128 16.21 23.58 -1.48
N GLU A 129 16.28 22.37 -0.94
CA GLU A 129 16.37 21.12 -1.70
C GLU A 129 15.57 19.99 -1.04
N VAL A 130 15.24 18.95 -1.81
CA VAL A 130 14.56 17.74 -1.34
C VAL A 130 15.34 16.53 -1.84
N CYS A 131 15.80 15.65 -0.95
CA CYS A 131 16.68 14.53 -1.28
C CYS A 131 17.89 14.94 -2.17
N GLY A 132 18.53 16.08 -1.86
CA GLY A 132 19.65 16.63 -2.64
C GLY A 132 19.27 17.28 -3.98
N ILE A 133 17.98 17.33 -4.33
CA ILE A 133 17.47 17.98 -5.53
C ILE A 133 17.14 19.43 -5.20
N LYS A 134 17.94 20.38 -5.69
CA LYS A 134 17.65 21.82 -5.55
C LYS A 134 16.35 22.18 -6.25
N LEU A 135 15.51 22.95 -5.55
CA LEU A 135 14.26 23.47 -6.08
C LEU A 135 14.35 24.99 -6.31
N PRO A 136 13.48 25.57 -7.16
CA PRO A 136 13.39 27.02 -7.32
C PRO A 136 13.25 27.75 -5.99
N ALA A 137 13.80 28.95 -5.88
CA ALA A 137 13.65 29.78 -4.68
C ALA A 137 12.22 30.35 -4.58
N GLY A 138 11.75 30.57 -3.35
CA GLY A 138 10.46 31.23 -3.09
C GLY A 138 9.22 30.35 -3.31
N MET A 139 9.39 29.04 -3.47
CA MET A 139 8.25 28.11 -3.55
C MET A 139 7.46 28.11 -2.25
N LYS A 140 6.14 27.87 -2.37
CA LYS A 140 5.20 27.83 -1.26
C LYS A 140 4.80 26.39 -0.93
N GLN A 141 4.29 26.20 0.28
CA GLN A 141 3.72 24.93 0.69
C GLN A 141 2.55 24.53 -0.23
N ALA A 142 2.52 23.26 -0.63
CA ALA A 142 1.56 22.67 -1.57
C ALA A 142 1.64 23.23 -3.01
N GLU A 143 2.71 23.95 -3.37
CA GLU A 143 2.92 24.41 -4.74
C GLU A 143 3.28 23.24 -5.67
N CYS A 144 2.83 23.31 -6.92
CA CYS A 144 3.19 22.34 -7.95
C CYS A 144 4.68 22.43 -8.26
N LEU A 145 5.36 21.29 -8.35
CA LEU A 145 6.77 21.24 -8.74
C LEU A 145 6.90 21.45 -10.25
N PRO A 146 7.99 22.10 -10.74
CA PRO A 146 8.21 22.29 -12.18
C PRO A 146 8.23 20.98 -12.98
N ARG A 147 8.64 19.89 -12.34
CA ARG A 147 8.56 18.51 -12.82
C ARG A 147 8.41 17.57 -11.64
N PRO A 148 7.79 16.39 -11.80
CA PRO A 148 7.83 15.37 -10.78
C PRO A 148 9.25 14.98 -10.43
N ILE A 149 9.53 14.79 -9.14
CA ILE A 149 10.83 14.35 -8.62
C ILE A 149 10.69 13.00 -7.93
N PHE A 150 11.75 12.20 -8.03
CA PHE A 150 11.89 10.93 -7.32
C PHE A 150 12.67 11.16 -6.03
N THR A 151 12.07 10.82 -4.90
CA THR A 151 12.63 11.06 -3.55
C THR A 151 12.61 9.74 -2.78
N PRO A 152 13.57 8.84 -3.05
CA PRO A 152 13.60 7.55 -2.38
C PRO A 152 13.82 7.74 -0.88
N ALA A 153 13.17 6.90 -0.08
CA ALA A 153 13.43 6.78 1.35
C ALA A 153 13.81 5.33 1.68
N THR A 154 14.63 5.14 2.70
CA THR A 154 14.94 3.83 3.25
C THR A 154 13.79 3.36 4.14
N LYS A 155 13.44 2.09 4.03
CA LYS A 155 12.39 1.51 4.88
C LYS A 155 13.01 1.09 6.20
N ALA A 156 12.82 1.89 7.25
CA ALA A 156 13.28 1.53 8.58
C ALA A 156 12.45 0.35 9.14
N GLU A 157 13.08 -0.61 9.81
CA GLU A 157 12.37 -1.74 10.46
C GLU A 157 11.45 -1.27 11.61
N SER A 158 11.71 -0.07 12.15
CA SER A 158 10.88 0.62 13.14
C SER A 158 11.13 2.13 13.08
N GLY A 159 10.09 2.96 13.20
CA GLY A 159 10.20 4.42 13.19
C GLY A 159 9.61 5.05 11.93
N HIS A 160 9.89 6.34 11.70
CA HIS A 160 9.56 7.04 10.46
C HIS A 160 10.62 6.74 9.39
N ASP A 161 10.21 6.59 8.14
CA ASP A 161 11.12 6.38 7.01
C ASP A 161 12.08 7.57 6.84
N GLU A 162 13.37 7.29 6.57
CA GLU A 162 14.46 8.27 6.39
C GLU A 162 14.83 8.46 4.92
#